data_AF-A0A7D5Z5E8-F1
#
_entry.id   AF-A0A7D5Z5E8-F1
#
_cell.length_a   1.000
_cell.length_b   1.000
_cell.length_c   1.000
_cell.angle_alpha   90.00
_cell.angle_beta   90.00
_cell.angle_gamma   90.00
#
_symmetry.space_group_name_H-M   'P 1'
#
loop_
_entity.id
_entity.type
_entity.pdbx_description
1 polymer ?
#
loop_
_entity_poly.entity_id
_entity_poly.type
_entity_poly.pdbx_seq_one_letter_code
_entity_poly.pdbx_strand_id
1 'polypeptide(L)'
;MEYPLPSLWGPDPIPLSQRFSKIKKSLIAGREAELEASWARLILALRVEVEHIECLGAHLIPSVEFADLKDPAQTSRFGRDLRRYGVGVVRKVIPRPEVDSAVRDTVRYLDGRRKRYGTGQPEPESVNGNQEPKPPLLPHFQAPKQDPTCFDCFWTPAQVRCRAHPNVLRVQKFMMGLWEAQPDGRVETRFPITYVDRLRVHGGGFGADTSDIGSLKMSDTTSFNPESNFAWPRSQSPPREPQQQLQSRLLASQAADDWITALQSAAGIISQVDNGSLERWEPDGYGRSQTYHQVFHGKWEEYDPWECTGRASSTMDLYNGYGACTIFRMFQGLLALSTIEPGMLRLLPSPKLATAYYLLRPFFGPKNPAPDRPSGAEWDAYLDASNWELQHDPDTTIHGAVPGHAQRLTERWHPHLHLRRVLVTLPTLQPGDYILWHPDLPYHISSDSCHGLHTPSTPGADDISMLVYIPAAPLTQTNALYLARQRKAFRRGQPGPDFDSSGRGTVAEDINVMPSEKEIAELGGAPALRAMGLQPWEPDDEDVFVPSEQIEDSNIETPTANEVVRIANLILFPD
;
A
#
# COMPACT_ATOMS: atom_id res chain seq x y z
N MET A 1 -34.66 -9.23 -16.04
CA MET A 1 -33.46 -10.06 -15.82
C MET A 1 -32.36 -9.12 -15.36
N GLU A 2 -32.19 -8.97 -14.05
CA GLU A 2 -30.99 -8.33 -13.49
C GLU A 2 -29.88 -9.36 -13.61
N TYR A 3 -28.86 -9.06 -14.43
CA TYR A 3 -27.63 -9.82 -14.40
C TYR A 3 -26.94 -9.53 -13.07
N PRO A 4 -26.51 -10.53 -12.29
CA PRO A 4 -25.67 -10.27 -11.13
C PRO A 4 -24.41 -9.56 -11.63
N LEU A 5 -24.11 -8.40 -11.03
CA LEU A 5 -22.82 -7.73 -11.25
C LEU A 5 -21.72 -8.78 -10.99
N PRO A 6 -20.80 -9.03 -11.94
CA PRO A 6 -19.66 -9.89 -11.67
C PRO A 6 -18.96 -9.36 -10.42
N SER A 7 -18.66 -10.24 -9.47
CA SER A 7 -17.77 -9.88 -8.36
C SER A 7 -16.54 -9.20 -8.97
N LEU A 8 -16.15 -8.03 -8.45
CA LEU A 8 -15.00 -7.25 -8.95
C LEU A 8 -13.67 -8.03 -8.94
N TRP A 9 -13.68 -9.27 -8.46
CA TRP A 9 -12.48 -10.01 -8.14
C TRP A 9 -12.75 -11.52 -8.20
N GLY A 10 -13.47 -11.91 -9.24
CA GLY A 10 -13.60 -13.32 -9.59
C GLY A 10 -12.24 -13.91 -10.04
N PRO A 11 -12.22 -15.22 -10.33
CA PRO A 11 -11.04 -15.89 -10.88
C PRO A 11 -10.60 -15.33 -12.25
N ASP A 12 -11.52 -14.65 -12.95
CA ASP A 12 -11.31 -14.09 -14.28
C ASP A 12 -11.09 -12.58 -14.22
N PRO A 13 -10.26 -12.02 -15.13
CA PRO A 13 -10.11 -10.58 -15.26
C PRO A 13 -11.46 -9.89 -15.57
N ILE A 14 -11.63 -8.66 -15.09
CA ILE A 14 -12.86 -7.90 -15.34
C ILE A 14 -12.76 -7.15 -16.67
N PRO A 15 -13.75 -7.31 -17.58
CA PRO A 15 -13.89 -6.43 -18.72
C PRO A 15 -14.26 -5.02 -18.28
N LEU A 16 -13.50 -4.01 -18.72
CA LEU A 16 -13.78 -2.60 -18.42
C LEU A 16 -14.66 -1.97 -19.50
N SER A 17 -14.98 -0.69 -19.34
CA SER A 17 -15.71 0.08 -20.37
C SER A 17 -14.94 0.13 -21.71
N GLN A 18 -15.67 0.29 -22.81
CA GLN A 18 -15.11 0.34 -24.18
C GLN A 18 -14.02 1.40 -24.40
N ARG A 19 -13.94 2.42 -23.53
CA ARG A 19 -12.85 3.41 -23.60
C ARG A 19 -11.47 2.78 -23.41
N PHE A 20 -11.35 1.69 -22.66
CA PHE A 20 -10.06 1.04 -22.41
C PHE A 20 -9.53 0.27 -23.62
N SER A 21 -10.40 -0.31 -24.45
CA SER A 21 -10.00 -0.84 -25.76
C SER A 21 -9.43 0.27 -26.64
N LYS A 22 -10.06 1.46 -26.67
CA LYS A 22 -9.57 2.63 -27.41
C LYS A 22 -8.22 3.14 -26.88
N ILE A 23 -8.07 3.21 -25.56
CA ILE A 23 -6.80 3.60 -24.92
C ILE A 23 -5.70 2.62 -25.31
N LYS A 24 -5.95 1.31 -25.18
CA LYS A 24 -4.99 0.28 -25.59
C LYS A 24 -4.60 0.42 -27.06
N LYS A 25 -5.58 0.56 -27.95
CA LYS A 25 -5.34 0.77 -29.39
C LYS A 25 -4.49 2.02 -29.66
N SER A 26 -4.74 3.12 -28.96
CA SER A 26 -3.97 4.36 -29.09
C SER A 26 -2.53 4.23 -28.60
N LEU A 27 -2.28 3.42 -27.56
CA LEU A 27 -0.94 3.25 -27.00
C LEU A 27 -0.02 2.47 -27.95
N ILE A 28 -0.57 1.50 -28.70
CA ILE A 28 0.20 0.63 -29.61
C ILE A 28 0.28 1.14 -31.05
N ALA A 29 -0.57 2.10 -31.43
CA ALA A 29 -0.72 2.55 -32.81
C ALA A 29 0.61 2.98 -33.43
N GLY A 30 0.96 2.34 -34.56
CA GLY A 30 2.18 2.63 -35.33
C GLY A 30 3.47 2.10 -34.69
N ARG A 31 3.36 1.25 -33.67
CA ARG A 31 4.49 0.63 -32.95
C ARG A 31 4.28 -0.86 -32.69
N GLU A 32 3.40 -1.49 -33.47
CA GLU A 32 2.98 -2.87 -33.27
C GLU A 32 4.18 -3.82 -33.39
N ALA A 33 5.01 -3.64 -34.42
CA ALA A 33 6.20 -4.47 -34.65
C ALA A 33 7.25 -4.32 -33.54
N GLU A 34 7.48 -3.10 -33.06
CA GLU A 34 8.40 -2.83 -31.95
C GLU A 34 7.91 -3.49 -30.66
N LEU A 35 6.60 -3.44 -30.38
CA LEU A 35 6.00 -4.05 -29.21
C LEU A 35 6.09 -5.58 -29.26
N GLU A 36 5.76 -6.20 -30.39
CA GLU A 36 5.90 -7.66 -30.60
C GLU A 36 7.34 -8.12 -30.36
N ALA A 37 8.30 -7.43 -30.96
CA ALA A 37 9.72 -7.73 -30.76
C ALA A 37 10.13 -7.53 -29.28
N SER A 38 9.62 -6.49 -28.63
CA SER A 38 9.95 -6.18 -27.23
C SER A 38 9.43 -7.21 -26.24
N TRP A 39 8.24 -7.78 -26.50
CA TRP A 39 7.64 -8.80 -25.65
C TRP A 39 8.48 -10.06 -25.60
N ALA A 40 8.97 -10.54 -26.74
CA ALA A 40 9.84 -11.70 -26.79
C ALA A 40 11.14 -11.48 -25.97
N ARG A 41 11.75 -10.30 -26.10
CA ARG A 41 12.94 -9.93 -25.29
C ARG A 41 12.61 -9.88 -23.79
N LEU A 42 11.45 -9.32 -23.44
CA LEU A 42 10.99 -9.21 -22.05
C LEU A 42 10.73 -10.58 -21.41
N ILE A 43 10.06 -11.50 -22.10
CA ILE A 43 9.78 -12.85 -21.58
C ILE A 43 11.08 -13.62 -21.31
N LEU A 44 12.06 -13.50 -22.20
CA LEU A 44 13.39 -14.10 -22.00
C LEU A 44 14.11 -13.48 -20.79
N ALA A 45 14.10 -12.15 -20.67
CA ALA A 45 14.69 -11.45 -19.54
C ALA A 45 14.03 -11.82 -18.20
N LEU A 46 12.70 -11.94 -18.18
CA LEU A 46 11.95 -12.36 -16.99
C LEU A 46 12.30 -13.78 -16.55
N ARG A 47 12.50 -14.71 -17.49
CA ARG A 47 12.91 -16.08 -17.14
C ARG A 47 14.24 -16.08 -16.38
N VAL A 48 15.23 -15.36 -16.90
CA VAL A 48 16.54 -15.19 -16.25
C VAL A 48 16.40 -14.50 -14.90
N GLU A 49 15.55 -13.47 -14.81
CA GLU A 49 15.32 -12.75 -13.56
C GLU A 49 14.66 -13.62 -12.49
N VAL A 50 13.68 -14.45 -12.87
CA VAL A 50 13.00 -15.39 -11.96
C VAL A 50 14.00 -16.37 -11.37
N GLU A 51 14.91 -16.93 -12.20
CA GLU A 51 15.96 -17.84 -11.75
C GLU A 51 16.95 -17.15 -10.80
N HIS A 52 17.36 -15.91 -11.12
CA HIS A 52 18.23 -15.08 -10.27
C HIS A 52 17.60 -14.82 -8.89
N ILE A 53 16.31 -14.45 -8.87
CA ILE A 53 15.57 -14.16 -7.63
C ILE A 53 15.37 -15.41 -6.79
N GLU A 54 14.96 -16.52 -7.41
CA GLU A 54 14.74 -17.78 -6.69
C GLU A 54 16.04 -18.32 -6.09
N CYS A 55 17.16 -18.19 -6.81
CA CYS A 55 18.46 -18.65 -6.33
C CYS A 55 18.96 -17.88 -5.10
N LEU A 56 18.77 -16.55 -5.06
CA LEU A 56 19.33 -15.69 -4.02
C LEU A 56 18.33 -15.36 -2.88
N GLY A 57 17.04 -15.33 -3.17
CA GLY A 57 15.98 -15.10 -2.19
C GLY A 57 16.24 -13.84 -1.34
N ALA A 58 16.19 -14.00 0.00
CA ALA A 58 16.34 -12.90 0.95
C ALA A 58 17.71 -12.18 0.89
N HIS A 59 18.74 -12.79 0.31
CA HIS A 59 20.05 -12.16 0.14
C HIS A 59 20.02 -10.96 -0.84
N LEU A 60 18.96 -10.84 -1.64
CA LEU A 60 18.76 -9.71 -2.54
C LEU A 60 18.36 -8.41 -1.84
N ILE A 61 17.94 -8.47 -0.57
CA ILE A 61 17.44 -7.30 0.14
C ILE A 61 18.62 -6.60 0.83
N PRO A 62 19.14 -5.47 0.28
CA PRO A 62 20.25 -4.77 0.91
C PRO A 62 19.82 -4.19 2.24
N SER A 63 20.78 -4.12 3.17
CA SER A 63 20.60 -3.41 4.43
C SER A 63 21.81 -2.55 4.75
N VAL A 64 21.55 -1.45 5.46
CA VAL A 64 22.55 -0.50 5.94
C VAL A 64 22.18 -0.06 7.35
N GLU A 65 23.16 0.12 8.22
CA GLU A 65 22.92 0.66 9.56
C GLU A 65 22.71 2.18 9.47
N PHE A 66 21.79 2.74 10.26
CA PHE A 66 21.57 4.18 10.30
C PHE A 66 22.86 4.98 10.59
N ALA A 67 23.74 4.44 11.43
CA ALA A 67 25.03 5.04 11.76
C ALA A 67 25.99 5.16 10.57
N ASP A 68 25.80 4.32 9.54
CA ASP A 68 26.64 4.23 8.35
C ASP A 68 26.15 5.11 7.20
N LEU A 69 25.03 5.83 7.37
CA LEU A 69 24.52 6.75 6.33
C LEU A 69 25.45 7.94 6.05
N LYS A 70 26.48 8.15 6.88
CA LYS A 70 27.54 9.13 6.67
C LYS A 70 28.75 8.58 5.91
N ASP A 71 28.83 7.26 5.70
CA ASP A 71 29.93 6.60 5.00
C ASP A 71 29.57 6.49 3.50
N PRO A 72 30.27 7.20 2.60
CA PRO A 72 30.00 7.15 1.16
C PRO A 72 30.13 5.75 0.56
N ALA A 73 31.05 4.91 1.05
CA ALA A 73 31.25 3.58 0.50
C ALA A 73 30.07 2.65 0.84
N GLN A 74 29.54 2.76 2.06
CA GLN A 74 28.37 1.99 2.51
C GLN A 74 27.11 2.45 1.77
N THR A 75 26.91 3.77 1.68
CA THR A 75 25.73 4.35 1.03
C THR A 75 25.72 4.11 -0.48
N SER A 76 26.86 4.20 -1.17
CA SER A 76 26.97 3.86 -2.60
C SER A 76 26.71 2.38 -2.87
N ARG A 77 27.20 1.48 -2.01
CA ARG A 77 26.92 0.04 -2.13
C ARG A 77 25.43 -0.24 -1.94
N PHE A 78 24.84 0.28 -0.85
CA PHE A 78 23.43 0.14 -0.55
C PHE A 78 22.55 0.73 -1.65
N GLY A 79 22.85 1.94 -2.12
CA GLY A 79 22.09 2.64 -3.16
C GLY A 79 22.10 1.91 -4.50
N ARG A 80 23.25 1.36 -4.92
CA ARG A 80 23.33 0.54 -6.15
C ARG A 80 22.43 -0.69 -6.06
N ASP A 81 22.52 -1.43 -4.96
CA ASP A 81 21.76 -2.69 -4.80
C ASP A 81 20.26 -2.38 -4.61
N LEU A 82 19.92 -1.33 -3.87
CA LEU A 82 18.55 -0.84 -3.72
C LEU A 82 17.97 -0.42 -5.08
N ARG A 83 18.74 0.26 -5.94
CA ARG A 83 18.26 0.61 -7.28
C ARG A 83 17.99 -0.60 -8.15
N ARG A 84 18.80 -1.65 -8.01
CA ARG A 84 18.63 -2.90 -8.75
C ARG A 84 17.38 -3.68 -8.32
N TYR A 85 17.12 -3.75 -7.01
CA TYR A 85 16.09 -4.62 -6.44
C TYR A 85 14.82 -3.88 -6.02
N GLY A 86 14.83 -2.55 -5.97
CA GLY A 86 13.68 -1.73 -5.63
C GLY A 86 13.30 -1.74 -4.15
N VAL A 87 14.13 -2.26 -3.26
CA VAL A 87 13.82 -2.39 -1.82
C VAL A 87 15.12 -2.35 -1.01
N GLY A 88 15.05 -1.80 0.20
CA GLY A 88 16.14 -1.88 1.17
C GLY A 88 15.69 -1.60 2.60
N VAL A 89 16.53 -2.03 3.54
CA VAL A 89 16.27 -1.88 4.98
C VAL A 89 17.34 -1.00 5.61
N VAL A 90 16.92 0.09 6.25
CA VAL A 90 17.79 0.87 7.14
C VAL A 90 17.58 0.38 8.56
N ARG A 91 18.65 -0.13 9.17
CA ARG A 91 18.62 -0.73 10.51
C ARG A 91 18.77 0.33 11.60
N LYS A 92 18.11 0.12 12.73
CA LYS A 92 18.24 0.94 13.95
C LYS A 92 18.03 2.44 13.71
N VAL A 93 17.00 2.79 12.94
CA VAL A 93 16.65 4.19 12.65
C VAL A 93 16.15 4.87 13.90
N ILE A 94 15.20 4.27 14.61
CA ILE A 94 14.74 4.78 15.91
C ILE A 94 15.38 3.95 17.03
N PRO A 95 16.00 4.59 18.05
CA PRO A 95 16.51 3.88 19.21
C PRO A 95 15.43 3.07 19.93
N ARG A 96 15.78 1.87 20.39
CA ARG A 96 14.84 0.96 21.05
C ARG A 96 14.03 1.59 22.20
N PRO A 97 14.62 2.39 23.12
CA PRO A 97 13.86 3.00 24.21
C PRO A 97 12.74 3.94 23.74
N GLU A 98 12.96 4.64 22.62
CA GLU A 98 11.99 5.55 22.02
C GLU A 98 10.86 4.78 21.34
N VAL A 99 11.20 3.69 20.63
CA VAL A 99 10.22 2.75 20.08
C VAL A 99 9.34 2.17 21.18
N ASP A 100 9.93 1.67 22.26
CA ASP A 100 9.18 1.08 23.37
C ASP A 100 8.25 2.12 24.03
N SER A 101 8.68 3.38 24.14
CA SER A 101 7.83 4.46 24.65
C SER A 101 6.67 4.79 23.72
N ALA A 102 6.93 4.86 22.40
CA ALA A 102 5.92 5.08 21.39
C ALA A 102 4.85 3.99 21.38
N VAL A 103 5.26 2.71 21.49
CA VAL A 103 4.34 1.57 21.59
C VAL A 103 3.50 1.67 22.87
N ARG A 104 4.13 1.82 24.04
CA ARG A 104 3.40 1.92 25.33
C ARG A 104 2.35 3.03 25.34
N ASP A 105 2.73 4.21 24.85
CA ASP A 105 1.81 5.37 24.84
C ASP A 105 0.69 5.19 23.81
N THR A 106 0.98 4.50 22.70
CA THR A 106 -0.05 4.16 21.70
C THR A 106 -1.03 3.13 22.23
N VAL A 107 -0.57 2.09 22.92
CA VAL A 107 -1.45 1.12 23.58
C VAL A 107 -2.37 1.82 24.58
N ARG A 108 -1.82 2.69 25.43
CA ARG A 108 -2.62 3.50 26.38
C ARG A 108 -3.64 4.39 25.66
N TYR A 109 -3.24 4.99 24.54
CA TYR A 109 -4.09 5.81 23.69
C TYR A 109 -5.27 5.01 23.11
N LEU A 110 -5.00 3.83 22.55
CA LEU A 110 -6.01 2.94 21.96
C LEU A 110 -6.96 2.38 23.04
N ASP A 111 -6.44 1.98 24.20
CA ASP A 111 -7.26 1.57 25.35
C ASP A 111 -8.19 2.69 25.83
N GLY A 112 -7.68 3.92 25.88
CA GLY A 112 -8.47 5.10 26.23
C GLY A 112 -9.58 5.37 25.22
N ARG A 113 -9.35 5.14 23.92
CA ARG A 113 -10.41 5.20 22.91
C ARG A 113 -11.42 4.06 23.08
N ARG A 114 -10.95 2.81 23.24
CA ARG A 114 -11.81 1.63 23.44
C ARG A 114 -12.81 1.84 24.59
N LYS A 115 -12.34 2.40 25.72
CA LYS A 115 -13.19 2.69 26.90
C LYS A 115 -14.21 3.81 26.64
N ARG A 116 -13.86 4.82 25.84
CA ARG A 116 -14.74 5.97 25.54
C ARG A 116 -15.82 5.65 24.50
N TYR A 117 -15.53 4.76 23.54
CA TYR A 117 -16.43 4.45 22.43
C TYR A 117 -17.08 3.05 22.51
N GLY A 118 -16.68 2.22 23.48
CA GLY A 118 -17.24 0.89 23.74
C GLY A 118 -16.76 -0.19 22.75
N THR A 119 -16.74 -1.45 23.20
CA THR A 119 -16.57 -2.62 22.32
C THR A 119 -17.87 -3.33 22.11
N GLY A 120 -18.60 -2.98 21.05
CA GLY A 120 -19.43 -3.88 20.25
C GLY A 120 -20.46 -4.83 20.87
N GLN A 121 -20.70 -4.87 22.18
CA GLN A 121 -21.79 -5.64 22.77
C GLN A 121 -22.92 -4.67 23.11
N PRO A 122 -24.12 -4.80 22.51
CA PRO A 122 -25.30 -4.15 23.06
C PRO A 122 -25.52 -4.76 24.46
N GLU A 123 -25.23 -3.99 25.50
CA GLU A 123 -25.71 -4.32 26.85
C GLU A 123 -27.24 -4.49 26.74
N PRO A 124 -27.81 -5.61 27.24
CA PRO A 124 -29.25 -5.77 27.27
C PRO A 124 -29.84 -4.57 28.02
N GLU A 125 -30.85 -3.93 27.42
CA GLU A 125 -31.49 -2.74 27.94
C GLU A 125 -31.72 -2.87 29.44
N SER A 126 -31.00 -2.08 30.23
CA SER A 126 -31.27 -1.96 31.65
C SER A 126 -32.61 -1.26 31.80
N VAL A 127 -33.67 -2.05 32.01
CA VAL A 127 -35.00 -1.59 32.43
C VAL A 127 -34.88 -1.02 33.84
N ASN A 128 -34.38 0.21 33.97
CA ASN A 128 -34.58 1.05 35.14
C ASN A 128 -34.33 2.51 34.75
N GLY A 129 -35.43 3.22 34.51
CA GLY A 129 -35.46 4.55 33.92
C GLY A 129 -35.06 5.67 34.87
N ASN A 130 -33.76 5.83 35.15
CA ASN A 130 -33.19 7.01 35.81
C ASN A 130 -31.72 7.27 35.43
N GLN A 131 -31.37 7.16 34.14
CA GLN A 131 -30.07 7.66 33.64
C GLN A 131 -30.29 8.60 32.46
N GLU A 132 -29.53 9.71 32.46
CA GLU A 132 -29.44 10.66 31.35
C GLU A 132 -29.21 9.91 30.02
N PRO A 133 -29.75 10.40 28.89
CA PRO A 133 -29.56 9.77 27.61
C PRO A 133 -28.06 9.69 27.29
N LYS A 134 -27.50 8.47 27.30
CA LYS A 134 -26.15 8.23 26.82
C LYS A 134 -26.07 8.77 25.39
N PRO A 135 -25.02 9.54 25.04
CA PRO A 135 -24.88 10.07 23.69
C PRO A 135 -24.91 8.91 22.67
N PRO A 136 -25.47 9.13 21.47
CA PRO A 136 -25.53 8.09 20.46
C PRO A 136 -24.13 7.54 20.21
N LEU A 137 -23.99 6.20 20.27
CA LEU A 137 -22.74 5.50 19.99
C LEU A 137 -22.26 5.92 18.59
N LEU A 138 -21.17 6.71 18.56
CA LEU A 138 -20.55 7.18 17.33
C LEU A 138 -19.99 5.99 16.53
N PRO A 139 -19.86 6.13 15.19
CA PRO A 139 -19.38 5.06 14.32
C PRO A 139 -18.05 4.48 14.82
N HIS A 140 -17.92 3.16 14.69
CA HIS A 140 -17.10 2.32 15.54
C HIS A 140 -15.60 2.34 15.22
N PHE A 141 -14.77 2.14 16.24
CA PHE A 141 -13.35 1.80 16.14
C PHE A 141 -13.22 0.37 15.60
N GLN A 142 -13.11 0.20 14.28
CA GLN A 142 -12.97 -1.13 13.66
C GLN A 142 -11.83 -1.11 12.64
N ALA A 143 -10.97 -2.13 12.72
CA ALA A 143 -10.11 -2.49 11.61
C ALA A 143 -10.96 -2.90 10.39
N PRO A 144 -10.51 -2.70 9.15
CA PRO A 144 -11.17 -3.27 7.98
C PRO A 144 -11.32 -4.77 8.17
N LYS A 145 -12.50 -5.33 7.90
CA LYS A 145 -12.73 -6.79 8.03
C LYS A 145 -11.75 -7.63 7.21
N GLN A 146 -11.38 -7.12 6.04
CA GLN A 146 -10.38 -7.69 5.11
C GLN A 146 -8.95 -7.72 5.67
N ASP A 147 -8.65 -6.87 6.65
CA ASP A 147 -7.38 -6.89 7.38
C ASP A 147 -7.63 -6.42 8.82
N PRO A 148 -8.04 -7.34 9.71
CA PRO A 148 -8.49 -7.01 11.06
C PRO A 148 -7.37 -6.47 11.96
N THR A 149 -6.14 -6.43 11.46
CA THR A 149 -4.98 -5.90 12.19
C THR A 149 -4.64 -4.47 11.78
N CYS A 150 -5.21 -3.96 10.68
CA CYS A 150 -4.96 -2.60 10.19
C CYS A 150 -6.03 -1.65 10.74
N PHE A 151 -5.67 -0.58 11.44
CA PHE A 151 -6.61 0.33 12.09
C PHE A 151 -6.67 1.67 11.36
N ASP A 152 -7.88 2.20 11.17
CA ASP A 152 -8.12 3.57 10.70
C ASP A 152 -7.86 4.59 11.83
N CYS A 153 -6.64 4.57 12.34
CA CYS A 153 -6.05 5.58 13.21
C CYS A 153 -4.90 6.25 12.46
N PHE A 154 -4.72 7.55 12.69
CA PHE A 154 -3.85 8.38 11.88
C PHE A 154 -2.91 9.24 12.73
N TRP A 155 -3.30 9.57 13.96
CA TRP A 155 -2.62 10.52 14.84
C TRP A 155 -2.21 9.94 16.20
N THR A 156 -1.99 8.62 16.27
CA THR A 156 -1.51 7.99 17.51
C THR A 156 -0.12 8.51 17.91
N PRO A 157 0.29 8.40 19.20
CA PRO A 157 1.64 8.74 19.65
C PRO A 157 2.74 8.13 18.79
N ALA A 158 2.66 6.83 18.46
CA ALA A 158 3.62 6.18 17.59
C ALA A 158 3.66 6.80 16.18
N GLN A 159 2.50 7.01 15.56
CA GLN A 159 2.43 7.58 14.21
C GLN A 159 3.03 8.98 14.13
N VAL A 160 2.63 9.89 15.03
CA VAL A 160 3.11 11.28 15.00
C VAL A 160 4.59 11.34 15.36
N ARG A 161 5.03 10.65 16.42
CA ARG A 161 6.44 10.66 16.83
C ARG A 161 7.35 10.07 15.77
N CYS A 162 6.98 8.94 15.16
CA CYS A 162 7.80 8.32 14.11
C CYS A 162 7.92 9.21 12.87
N ARG A 163 6.82 9.88 12.45
CA ARG A 163 6.85 10.83 11.33
C ARG A 163 7.66 12.10 11.62
N ALA A 164 7.68 12.53 12.88
CA ALA A 164 8.44 13.69 13.34
C ALA A 164 9.89 13.37 13.75
N HIS A 165 10.27 12.09 13.80
CA HIS A 165 11.56 11.68 14.34
C HIS A 165 12.72 12.12 13.42
N PRO A 166 13.76 12.78 13.93
CA PRO A 166 14.85 13.33 13.10
C PRO A 166 15.57 12.26 12.27
N ASN A 167 15.81 11.06 12.83
CA ASN A 167 16.43 9.96 12.08
C ASN A 167 15.54 9.45 10.93
N VAL A 168 14.22 9.46 11.08
CA VAL A 168 13.30 9.02 10.01
C VAL A 168 13.35 10.02 8.86
N LEU A 169 13.27 11.33 9.16
CA LEU A 169 13.40 12.39 8.16
C LEU A 169 14.78 12.33 7.44
N ARG A 170 15.85 12.06 8.19
CA ARG A 170 17.19 11.86 7.63
C ARG A 170 17.25 10.67 6.68
N VAL A 171 16.64 9.53 7.05
CA VAL A 171 16.54 8.37 6.15
C VAL A 171 15.74 8.70 4.92
N GLN A 172 14.58 9.36 5.05
CA GLN A 172 13.77 9.75 3.91
C GLN A 172 14.55 10.65 2.94
N LYS A 173 15.26 11.68 3.45
CA LYS A 173 16.13 12.55 2.64
C LYS A 173 17.19 11.75 1.89
N PHE A 174 17.89 10.84 2.57
CA PHE A 174 18.87 9.95 1.94
C PHE A 174 18.26 9.10 0.83
N MET A 175 17.14 8.42 1.12
CA MET A 175 16.47 7.50 0.20
C MET A 175 15.96 8.22 -1.04
N MET A 176 15.28 9.37 -0.86
CA MET A 176 14.78 10.18 -1.97
C MET A 176 15.91 10.73 -2.85
N GLY A 177 17.07 11.02 -2.27
CA GLY A 177 18.27 11.43 -3.02
C GLY A 177 18.86 10.34 -3.93
N LEU A 178 18.38 9.10 -3.86
CA LEU A 178 18.81 8.01 -4.76
C LEU A 178 18.09 8.02 -6.12
N TRP A 179 17.05 8.84 -6.27
CA TRP A 179 16.26 9.01 -7.49
C TRP A 179 16.91 10.00 -8.47
N GLU A 180 16.66 9.80 -9.76
CA GLU A 180 17.03 10.76 -10.79
C GLU A 180 15.91 11.81 -10.92
N ALA A 181 16.22 13.05 -10.55
CA ALA A 181 15.33 14.20 -10.69
C ALA A 181 15.92 15.18 -11.70
N GLN A 182 15.12 15.61 -12.67
CA GLN A 182 15.52 16.69 -13.57
C GLN A 182 15.62 18.01 -12.78
N PRO A 183 16.57 18.90 -13.11
CA PRO A 183 16.76 20.18 -12.43
C PRO A 183 15.69 21.23 -12.82
N ASP A 184 14.47 20.80 -13.12
CA ASP A 184 13.36 21.64 -13.59
C ASP A 184 12.54 22.27 -12.45
N GLY A 185 12.92 22.01 -11.20
CA GLY A 185 12.30 22.58 -10.01
C GLY A 185 10.95 21.99 -9.63
N ARG A 186 10.48 20.89 -10.24
CA ARG A 186 9.17 20.27 -9.90
C ARG A 186 9.21 19.34 -8.70
N VAL A 187 10.39 18.83 -8.35
CA VAL A 187 10.61 17.88 -7.27
C VAL A 187 11.77 18.34 -6.42
N GLU A 188 11.57 18.38 -5.11
CA GLU A 188 12.61 18.68 -4.14
C GLU A 188 12.76 17.51 -3.15
N THR A 189 13.86 16.76 -3.30
CA THR A 189 14.15 15.55 -2.52
C THR A 189 14.80 15.85 -1.18
N ARG A 190 15.26 17.09 -0.94
CA ARG A 190 15.83 17.51 0.35
C ARG A 190 14.77 17.69 1.42
N PHE A 191 13.51 17.94 1.03
CA PHE A 191 12.41 18.22 1.94
C PHE A 191 11.40 17.07 1.95
N PRO A 192 11.56 16.07 2.85
CA PRO A 192 10.53 15.07 3.06
C PRO A 192 9.25 15.73 3.59
N ILE A 193 8.12 15.36 3.01
CA ILE A 193 6.81 15.65 3.58
C ILE A 193 6.22 14.39 4.21
N THR A 194 5.38 14.55 5.21
CA THR A 194 4.68 13.42 5.82
C THR A 194 3.43 13.06 5.01
N TYR A 195 3.23 11.76 4.85
CA TYR A 195 1.97 11.18 4.39
C TYR A 195 1.34 10.42 5.55
N VAL A 196 0.05 10.64 5.76
CA VAL A 196 -0.68 10.04 6.86
C VAL A 196 -1.44 8.82 6.37
N ASP A 197 -1.04 7.69 6.94
CA ASP A 197 -1.57 6.36 6.67
C ASP A 197 -1.87 5.65 7.99
N ARG A 198 -2.48 4.48 7.88
CA ARG A 198 -3.00 3.64 8.96
C ARG A 198 -1.88 3.06 9.83
N LEU A 199 -2.28 2.36 10.88
CA LEU A 199 -1.42 1.64 11.82
C LEU A 199 -1.78 0.15 11.79
N ARG A 200 -0.82 -0.76 11.88
CA ARG A 200 -1.14 -2.18 12.12
C ARG A 200 -0.75 -2.59 13.54
N VAL A 201 -1.69 -3.20 14.24
CA VAL A 201 -1.55 -3.68 15.62
C VAL A 201 -2.06 -5.11 15.72
N HIS A 202 -1.32 -5.96 16.42
CA HIS A 202 -1.68 -7.34 16.74
C HIS A 202 -1.46 -7.60 18.23
N GLY A 203 -2.24 -8.50 18.83
CA GLY A 203 -2.16 -8.83 20.26
C GLY A 203 -2.87 -7.82 21.18
N GLY A 204 -2.74 -8.01 22.50
CA GLY A 204 -3.29 -7.08 23.52
C GLY A 204 -4.82 -6.89 23.50
N GLY A 205 -5.58 -7.87 22.98
CA GLY A 205 -7.04 -7.74 22.81
C GLY A 205 -7.47 -6.79 21.68
N PHE A 206 -6.54 -6.43 20.78
CA PHE A 206 -6.77 -5.67 19.54
C PHE A 206 -6.81 -6.57 18.29
N GLY A 207 -6.59 -7.89 18.41
CA GLY A 207 -6.80 -8.84 17.32
C GLY A 207 -8.28 -9.18 17.13
N ALA A 208 -8.66 -9.68 15.94
CA ALA A 208 -10.00 -10.24 15.75
C ALA A 208 -10.28 -11.36 16.76
N ASP A 209 -11.39 -11.29 17.47
CA ASP A 209 -11.93 -12.39 18.27
C ASP A 209 -12.15 -13.60 17.35
N THR A 210 -11.21 -14.53 17.31
CA THR A 210 -11.39 -15.83 16.65
C THR A 210 -12.24 -16.79 17.49
N SER A 211 -12.86 -16.33 18.58
CA SER A 211 -13.64 -17.17 19.49
C SER A 211 -15.05 -17.53 19.01
N ASP A 212 -15.51 -17.01 17.87
CA ASP A 212 -16.86 -17.32 17.35
C ASP A 212 -16.91 -18.19 16.08
N ILE A 213 -15.79 -18.82 15.69
CA ILE A 213 -15.81 -19.91 14.70
C ILE A 213 -15.74 -21.26 15.42
N GLY A 214 -16.87 -21.66 15.99
CA GLY A 214 -17.30 -23.06 16.09
C GLY A 214 -16.43 -24.04 16.91
N SER A 215 -16.22 -23.78 18.21
CA SER A 215 -15.90 -24.87 19.14
C SER A 215 -17.19 -25.51 19.67
N LEU A 216 -17.87 -26.29 18.83
CA LEU A 216 -18.84 -27.27 19.33
C LEU A 216 -18.05 -28.38 20.02
N LYS A 217 -17.92 -28.27 21.35
CA LYS A 217 -17.52 -29.38 22.21
C LYS A 217 -18.48 -30.53 21.97
N MET A 218 -18.01 -31.61 21.32
CA MET A 218 -18.69 -32.90 21.38
C MET A 218 -18.57 -33.41 22.82
N SER A 219 -19.69 -33.42 23.53
CA SER A 219 -19.87 -34.22 24.73
C SER A 219 -20.92 -35.31 24.45
N ASP A 220 -20.45 -36.54 24.56
CA ASP A 220 -21.11 -37.77 24.98
C ASP A 220 -22.38 -38.27 24.26
N THR A 221 -22.14 -39.39 23.56
CA THR A 221 -22.97 -40.58 23.36
C THR A 221 -24.29 -40.67 24.14
N THR A 222 -25.40 -40.91 23.43
CA THR A 222 -26.21 -42.16 23.55
C THR A 222 -27.36 -42.24 22.52
N SER A 223 -27.23 -43.24 21.63
CA SER A 223 -28.25 -44.22 21.22
C SER A 223 -29.60 -43.86 20.54
N PHE A 224 -29.84 -44.62 19.46
CA PHE A 224 -31.09 -45.17 18.92
C PHE A 224 -31.70 -44.63 17.62
N ASN A 225 -32.20 -45.61 16.86
CA ASN A 225 -32.35 -45.76 15.42
C ASN A 225 -33.81 -45.46 14.98
N PRO A 226 -34.24 -45.73 13.73
CA PRO A 226 -34.87 -44.76 12.83
C PRO A 226 -36.38 -45.04 12.63
N GLU A 227 -36.97 -44.37 11.63
CA GLU A 227 -38.33 -44.55 11.06
C GLU A 227 -39.36 -43.48 11.47
N SER A 228 -39.71 -42.60 10.53
CA SER A 228 -41.05 -42.56 9.92
C SER A 228 -41.24 -41.37 8.96
N ASN A 229 -41.34 -41.73 7.68
CA ASN A 229 -42.29 -41.27 6.66
C ASN A 229 -43.15 -40.00 6.85
N PHE A 230 -43.10 -39.19 5.78
CA PHE A 230 -44.19 -38.53 5.05
C PHE A 230 -44.75 -37.14 5.46
N ALA A 231 -44.81 -36.31 4.40
CA ALA A 231 -45.88 -35.38 4.00
C ALA A 231 -45.66 -33.86 4.23
N TRP A 232 -45.61 -33.15 3.09
CA TRP A 232 -45.79 -31.71 2.94
C TRP A 232 -47.24 -31.28 3.19
N PRO A 233 -47.49 -30.04 3.65
CA PRO A 233 -48.36 -29.18 2.83
C PRO A 233 -48.01 -27.68 2.79
N ARG A 234 -48.08 -27.16 1.56
CA ARG A 234 -48.69 -25.90 1.07
C ARG A 234 -48.58 -24.57 1.87
N SER A 235 -47.90 -23.62 1.20
CA SER A 235 -48.39 -22.30 0.76
C SER A 235 -49.19 -21.43 1.75
N GLN A 236 -48.52 -20.41 2.31
CA GLN A 236 -49.13 -19.11 2.61
C GLN A 236 -48.15 -17.98 2.26
N SER A 237 -48.64 -17.00 1.50
CA SER A 237 -47.92 -15.79 1.06
C SER A 237 -47.83 -14.77 2.21
N PRO A 238 -46.72 -14.02 2.38
CA PRO A 238 -46.68 -12.91 3.31
C PRO A 238 -47.11 -11.58 2.63
N PRO A 239 -47.57 -10.58 3.42
CA PRO A 239 -48.06 -9.30 2.91
C PRO A 239 -46.93 -8.37 2.47
N ARG A 240 -47.27 -7.46 1.54
CA ARG A 240 -46.37 -6.43 0.97
C ARG A 240 -46.24 -5.22 1.91
N GLU A 241 -45.00 -4.89 2.28
CA GLU A 241 -44.60 -3.57 2.80
C GLU A 241 -43.83 -2.77 1.74
N PRO A 242 -43.78 -1.41 1.81
CA PRO A 242 -43.34 -0.55 0.73
C PRO A 242 -41.82 -0.61 0.45
N GLN A 243 -41.47 -0.85 -0.80
CA GLN A 243 -40.19 -1.37 -1.27
C GLN A 243 -39.14 -0.28 -1.61
N GLN A 244 -39.07 0.83 -0.86
CA GLN A 244 -38.18 1.96 -1.22
C GLN A 244 -37.16 2.42 -0.17
N GLN A 245 -37.00 1.72 0.96
CA GLN A 245 -35.99 2.10 1.97
C GLN A 245 -35.05 0.97 2.46
N LEU A 246 -35.11 -0.24 1.88
CA LEU A 246 -34.26 -1.37 2.30
C LEU A 246 -33.14 -1.76 1.31
N GLN A 247 -33.08 -1.11 0.13
CA GLN A 247 -32.25 -1.57 -0.99
C GLN A 247 -30.84 -0.95 -1.06
N SER A 248 -30.49 -0.06 -0.14
CA SER A 248 -29.20 0.67 -0.15
C SER A 248 -28.24 0.32 1.00
N ARG A 249 -28.59 -0.61 1.90
CA ARG A 249 -27.78 -0.88 3.11
C ARG A 249 -27.20 -2.29 3.28
N LEU A 250 -27.46 -3.24 2.38
CA LEU A 250 -27.02 -4.64 2.61
C LEU A 250 -26.28 -5.33 1.45
N LEU A 251 -26.04 -4.67 0.31
CA LEU A 251 -25.49 -5.34 -0.89
C LEU A 251 -24.09 -4.91 -1.33
N ALA A 252 -23.38 -4.05 -0.59
CA ALA A 252 -22.07 -3.54 -1.01
C ALA A 252 -20.85 -4.09 -0.25
N SER A 253 -21.02 -4.84 0.85
CA SER A 253 -19.87 -5.39 1.62
C SER A 253 -19.83 -6.92 1.66
N GLN A 254 -20.98 -7.58 1.86
CA GLN A 254 -21.01 -9.04 2.08
C GLN A 254 -20.58 -9.86 0.85
N ALA A 255 -21.01 -9.44 -0.34
CA ALA A 255 -20.60 -10.07 -1.60
C ALA A 255 -19.15 -9.73 -2.00
N ALA A 256 -18.47 -8.81 -1.30
CA ALA A 256 -17.05 -8.54 -1.51
C ALA A 256 -16.15 -9.46 -0.66
N ASP A 257 -16.67 -9.87 0.50
CA ASP A 257 -15.91 -10.50 1.57
C ASP A 257 -15.87 -12.04 1.43
N ASP A 258 -16.94 -12.66 0.93
CA ASP A 258 -17.02 -14.12 0.75
C ASP A 258 -16.09 -14.64 -0.37
N TRP A 259 -15.80 -13.82 -1.39
CA TRP A 259 -14.93 -14.24 -2.49
C TRP A 259 -13.45 -13.97 -2.25
N ILE A 260 -13.03 -13.02 -1.39
CA ILE A 260 -11.59 -12.81 -1.10
C ILE A 260 -10.99 -14.07 -0.49
N THR A 261 -11.72 -14.63 0.48
CA THR A 261 -11.40 -15.91 1.12
C THR A 261 -11.45 -17.07 0.11
N ALA A 262 -12.43 -17.06 -0.82
CA ALA A 262 -12.49 -18.04 -1.90
C ALA A 262 -11.35 -17.87 -2.95
N LEU A 263 -10.84 -16.65 -3.18
CA LEU A 263 -9.78 -16.34 -4.14
C LEU A 263 -8.39 -16.62 -3.53
N GLN A 264 -8.19 -16.36 -2.24
CA GLN A 264 -6.99 -16.79 -1.50
C GLN A 264 -6.87 -18.31 -1.47
N SER A 265 -8.01 -19.03 -1.36
CA SER A 265 -8.04 -20.49 -1.40
C SER A 265 -8.04 -21.10 -2.81
N ALA A 266 -8.48 -20.37 -3.85
CA ALA A 266 -8.58 -20.88 -5.23
C ALA A 266 -7.56 -20.31 -6.24
N ALA A 267 -6.92 -19.15 -6.01
CA ALA A 267 -6.10 -18.44 -7.01
C ALA A 267 -4.60 -18.29 -6.68
N GLY A 268 -4.13 -18.77 -5.52
CA GLY A 268 -2.73 -18.57 -5.11
C GLY A 268 -2.44 -17.14 -4.63
N ILE A 269 -1.15 -16.83 -4.42
CA ILE A 269 -0.69 -15.57 -3.83
C ILE A 269 -1.11 -14.38 -4.70
N ILE A 270 -1.79 -13.39 -4.09
CA ILE A 270 -2.15 -12.12 -4.73
C ILE A 270 -1.13 -11.06 -4.33
N SER A 271 -0.46 -10.46 -5.30
CA SER A 271 0.43 -9.33 -5.09
C SER A 271 -0.26 -8.02 -5.50
N GLN A 272 0.05 -6.94 -4.80
CA GLN A 272 -0.45 -5.59 -5.04
C GLN A 272 0.69 -4.68 -5.49
N VAL A 273 0.37 -3.71 -6.35
CA VAL A 273 1.21 -2.59 -6.72
C VAL A 273 0.39 -1.31 -6.52
N ASP A 274 0.95 -0.38 -5.77
CA ASP A 274 0.26 0.82 -5.30
C ASP A 274 0.47 2.02 -6.25
N ASN A 275 0.10 3.24 -5.84
CA ASN A 275 0.24 4.49 -6.62
C ASN A 275 -0.49 4.43 -7.98
N GLY A 276 -1.77 4.08 -7.92
CA GLY A 276 -2.66 3.99 -9.07
C GLY A 276 -2.82 2.57 -9.59
N SER A 277 -3.70 2.41 -10.55
CA SER A 277 -4.06 1.15 -11.20
C SER A 277 -4.26 1.44 -12.68
N LEU A 278 -5.46 1.84 -13.09
CA LEU A 278 -5.78 2.17 -14.48
C LEU A 278 -5.08 3.43 -14.98
N GLU A 279 -4.73 4.33 -14.05
CA GLU A 279 -3.97 5.55 -14.29
C GLU A 279 -2.67 5.27 -15.05
N ARG A 280 -2.10 4.07 -14.94
CA ARG A 280 -0.86 3.69 -15.65
C ARG A 280 -1.00 3.66 -17.17
N TRP A 281 -2.20 3.40 -17.68
CA TRP A 281 -2.50 3.38 -19.12
C TRP A 281 -3.24 4.63 -19.58
N GLU A 282 -3.86 5.37 -18.66
CA GLU A 282 -4.71 6.51 -19.01
C GLU A 282 -3.91 7.77 -19.36
N PRO A 283 -4.35 8.52 -20.39
CA PRO A 283 -3.69 9.77 -20.80
C PRO A 283 -3.75 10.85 -19.71
N ASP A 284 -4.77 10.85 -18.85
CA ASP A 284 -4.90 11.82 -17.75
C ASP A 284 -4.18 11.37 -16.45
N GLY A 285 -3.72 10.11 -16.42
CA GLY A 285 -2.95 9.53 -15.32
C GLY A 285 -1.45 9.69 -15.55
N TYR A 286 -0.74 8.57 -15.66
CA TYR A 286 0.69 8.51 -15.99
C TYR A 286 1.00 8.79 -17.47
N GLY A 287 -0.01 8.71 -18.35
CA GLY A 287 0.15 9.09 -19.75
C GLY A 287 0.43 10.57 -19.95
N ARG A 288 -0.06 11.43 -19.06
CA ARG A 288 0.09 12.89 -19.11
C ARG A 288 1.54 13.33 -19.14
N SER A 289 2.36 12.62 -18.37
CA SER A 289 3.78 12.87 -18.15
C SER A 289 4.66 11.85 -18.85
N GLN A 290 4.07 10.95 -19.64
CA GLN A 290 4.79 9.95 -20.42
C GLN A 290 5.69 9.03 -19.58
N THR A 291 5.33 8.79 -18.31
CA THR A 291 6.15 8.05 -17.33
C THR A 291 6.56 6.67 -17.83
N TYR A 292 5.67 5.96 -18.54
CA TYR A 292 5.92 4.62 -19.07
C TYR A 292 6.04 4.57 -20.60
N HIS A 293 6.28 5.71 -21.27
CA HIS A 293 6.22 5.75 -22.75
C HIS A 293 7.25 4.81 -23.41
N GLN A 294 8.45 4.68 -22.84
CA GLN A 294 9.46 3.77 -23.36
C GLN A 294 8.98 2.32 -23.38
N VAL A 295 8.24 1.89 -22.35
CA VAL A 295 7.61 0.57 -22.30
C VAL A 295 6.58 0.43 -23.42
N PHE A 296 5.66 1.39 -23.55
CA PHE A 296 4.64 1.38 -24.62
C PHE A 296 5.20 1.64 -26.03
N HIS A 297 6.47 1.98 -26.14
CA HIS A 297 7.19 2.14 -27.41
C HIS A 297 8.05 0.90 -27.78
N GLY A 298 7.98 -0.18 -26.99
CA GLY A 298 8.77 -1.39 -27.24
C GLY A 298 10.25 -1.28 -26.85
N LYS A 299 10.59 -0.30 -26.01
CA LYS A 299 11.94 0.05 -25.55
C LYS A 299 12.04 -0.03 -24.02
N TRP A 300 11.46 -1.06 -23.41
CA TRP A 300 11.46 -1.21 -21.96
C TRP A 300 12.87 -1.28 -21.35
N GLU A 301 13.90 -1.59 -22.15
CA GLU A 301 15.30 -1.54 -21.74
C GLU A 301 15.75 -0.12 -21.38
N GLU A 302 15.26 0.88 -22.13
CA GLU A 302 15.51 2.31 -21.93
C GLU A 302 14.65 2.91 -20.81
N TYR A 303 13.60 2.21 -20.36
CA TYR A 303 12.79 2.66 -19.22
C TYR A 303 13.62 2.60 -17.93
N ASP A 304 13.80 3.74 -17.29
CA ASP A 304 14.39 3.82 -15.95
C ASP A 304 13.29 4.01 -14.88
N PRO A 305 13.07 3.03 -13.97
CA PRO A 305 12.11 3.19 -12.90
C PRO A 305 12.46 4.34 -11.93
N TRP A 306 13.73 4.75 -11.84
CA TRP A 306 14.25 5.75 -10.91
C TRP A 306 14.18 7.20 -11.41
N GLU A 307 13.73 7.42 -12.65
CA GLU A 307 13.37 8.75 -13.15
C GLU A 307 12.04 9.20 -12.51
N CYS A 308 12.06 10.37 -11.86
CA CYS A 308 10.95 10.82 -11.03
C CYS A 308 10.12 11.98 -11.61
N THR A 309 10.62 12.72 -12.61
CA THR A 309 9.96 13.93 -13.12
C THR A 309 8.62 13.59 -13.77
N GLY A 310 8.54 12.47 -14.49
CA GLY A 310 7.27 11.98 -15.02
C GLY A 310 6.25 11.70 -13.91
N ARG A 311 6.68 11.04 -12.84
CA ARG A 311 5.82 10.62 -11.72
C ARG A 311 5.27 11.80 -10.92
N ALA A 312 6.09 12.82 -10.68
CA ALA A 312 5.68 14.01 -9.93
C ALA A 312 4.56 14.81 -10.61
N SER A 313 4.43 14.69 -11.94
CA SER A 313 3.40 15.36 -12.73
C SER A 313 2.19 14.46 -13.06
N SER A 314 2.21 13.20 -12.61
CA SER A 314 1.16 12.21 -12.89
C SER A 314 -0.01 12.34 -11.91
N THR A 315 -1.23 12.07 -12.38
CA THR A 315 -2.40 11.87 -11.52
C THR A 315 -2.50 10.39 -11.15
N MET A 316 -2.33 10.06 -9.87
CA MET A 316 -2.30 8.66 -9.40
C MET A 316 -3.65 8.12 -8.92
N ASP A 317 -4.64 9.00 -8.75
CA ASP A 317 -6.01 8.62 -8.39
C ASP A 317 -7.01 9.44 -9.22
N LEU A 318 -7.48 8.86 -10.31
CA LEU A 318 -8.51 9.45 -11.18
C LEU A 318 -9.94 9.11 -10.71
N TYR A 319 -10.07 8.17 -9.77
CA TYR A 319 -11.36 7.58 -9.41
C TYR A 319 -11.78 7.86 -7.97
N ASN A 320 -10.98 8.61 -7.22
CA ASN A 320 -11.21 8.93 -5.82
C ASN A 320 -11.43 7.67 -4.98
N GLY A 321 -10.54 6.69 -5.16
CA GLY A 321 -10.59 5.41 -4.45
C GLY A 321 -10.41 5.59 -2.94
N TYR A 322 -11.13 4.82 -2.12
CA TYR A 322 -10.94 4.87 -0.67
C TYR A 322 -9.56 4.31 -0.30
N GLY A 323 -8.71 5.13 0.32
CA GLY A 323 -7.31 4.79 0.60
C GLY A 323 -6.43 4.76 -0.64
N ALA A 324 -6.90 5.27 -1.79
CA ALA A 324 -6.07 5.47 -2.96
C ALA A 324 -5.15 6.68 -2.73
N CYS A 325 -3.88 6.53 -3.10
CA CYS A 325 -2.87 7.56 -2.84
C CYS A 325 -3.02 8.72 -3.82
N THR A 326 -3.22 9.95 -3.31
CA THR A 326 -3.35 11.16 -4.14
C THR A 326 -2.03 11.92 -4.33
N ILE A 327 -0.92 11.44 -3.75
CA ILE A 327 0.40 12.08 -3.81
C ILE A 327 1.50 11.19 -4.37
N PHE A 328 2.60 11.81 -4.81
CA PHE A 328 3.76 11.07 -5.28
C PHE A 328 4.60 10.60 -4.09
N ARG A 329 4.56 9.29 -3.83
CA ARG A 329 5.44 8.59 -2.88
C ARG A 329 6.62 8.01 -3.66
N MET A 330 7.82 8.55 -3.44
CA MET A 330 9.06 7.98 -4.00
C MET A 330 9.35 6.61 -3.41
N PHE A 331 8.95 6.37 -2.16
CA PHE A 331 8.97 5.04 -1.60
C PHE A 331 7.71 4.80 -0.79
N GLN A 332 7.23 3.58 -0.85
CA GLN A 332 6.46 3.01 0.23
C GLN A 332 7.37 2.75 1.42
N GLY A 333 6.81 2.57 2.61
CA GLY A 333 7.64 2.20 3.75
C GLY A 333 6.88 1.75 4.98
N LEU A 334 7.55 0.88 5.75
CA LEU A 334 7.09 0.40 7.05
C LEU A 334 8.19 0.60 8.08
N LEU A 335 7.83 1.23 9.19
CA LEU A 335 8.69 1.31 10.36
C LEU A 335 8.25 0.23 11.36
N ALA A 336 9.19 -0.65 11.71
CA ALA A 336 8.96 -1.73 12.67
C ALA A 336 8.99 -1.17 14.10
N LEU A 337 7.91 -1.34 14.87
CA LEU A 337 7.89 -0.99 16.30
C LEU A 337 7.93 -2.22 17.20
N SER A 338 7.74 -3.40 16.61
CA SER A 338 7.96 -4.72 17.22
C SER A 338 8.82 -5.56 16.29
N THR A 339 9.31 -6.71 16.78
CA THR A 339 10.00 -7.67 15.93
C THR A 339 9.03 -8.21 14.88
N ILE A 340 9.46 -8.20 13.62
CA ILE A 340 8.68 -8.73 12.49
C ILE A 340 9.45 -9.89 11.90
N GLU A 341 8.90 -11.11 11.98
CA GLU A 341 9.51 -12.29 11.39
C GLU A 341 9.30 -12.36 9.87
N PRO A 342 10.16 -13.10 9.16
CA PRO A 342 10.00 -13.34 7.73
C PRO A 342 8.63 -13.93 7.41
N GLY A 343 7.97 -13.40 6.37
CA GLY A 343 6.71 -13.94 5.85
C GLY A 343 5.59 -12.92 5.75
N MET A 344 5.52 -11.96 6.68
CA MET A 344 4.45 -10.96 6.73
C MET A 344 4.42 -10.08 5.48
N LEU A 345 5.57 -9.55 5.06
CA LEU A 345 5.72 -8.78 3.83
C LEU A 345 6.67 -9.53 2.90
N ARG A 346 6.20 -9.77 1.67
CA ARG A 346 6.98 -10.35 0.57
C ARG A 346 6.98 -9.41 -0.62
N LEU A 347 8.12 -9.26 -1.28
CA LEU A 347 8.27 -8.36 -2.44
C LEU A 347 8.90 -9.09 -3.61
N LEU A 348 8.61 -8.64 -4.83
CA LEU A 348 9.26 -9.11 -6.05
C LEU A 348 10.40 -8.13 -6.40
N PRO A 349 11.68 -8.44 -6.14
CA PRO A 349 12.78 -7.49 -6.27
C PRO A 349 13.23 -7.23 -7.72
N SER A 350 12.32 -6.77 -8.59
CA SER A 350 12.60 -6.44 -10.00
C SER A 350 11.73 -5.27 -10.49
N PRO A 351 12.00 -4.02 -10.06
CA PRO A 351 11.16 -2.88 -10.40
C PRO A 351 11.08 -2.60 -11.91
N LYS A 352 12.15 -2.86 -12.69
CA LYS A 352 12.12 -2.62 -14.14
C LYS A 352 11.29 -3.68 -14.88
N LEU A 353 11.66 -4.95 -14.74
CA LEU A 353 11.09 -6.04 -15.53
C LEU A 353 9.65 -6.36 -15.11
N ALA A 354 9.34 -6.35 -13.82
CA ALA A 354 7.97 -6.59 -13.35
C ALA A 354 7.02 -5.49 -13.86
N THR A 355 7.45 -4.21 -13.81
CA THR A 355 6.66 -3.09 -14.32
C THR A 355 6.45 -3.16 -15.82
N ALA A 356 7.51 -3.37 -16.60
CA ALA A 356 7.37 -3.55 -18.05
C ALA A 356 6.39 -4.69 -18.37
N TYR A 357 6.46 -5.80 -17.61
CA TYR A 357 5.60 -6.95 -17.84
C TYR A 357 4.13 -6.68 -17.56
N TYR A 358 3.77 -6.20 -16.37
CA TYR A 358 2.35 -5.98 -16.08
C TYR A 358 1.76 -4.84 -16.93
N LEU A 359 2.57 -3.89 -17.40
CA LEU A 359 2.14 -2.83 -18.32
C LEU A 359 1.84 -3.36 -19.73
N LEU A 360 2.67 -4.27 -20.25
CA LEU A 360 2.51 -4.86 -21.58
C LEU A 360 1.55 -6.05 -21.60
N ARG A 361 1.39 -6.77 -20.49
CA ARG A 361 0.53 -7.96 -20.40
C ARG A 361 -0.89 -7.78 -20.95
N PRO A 362 -1.60 -6.65 -20.77
CA PRO A 362 -2.92 -6.42 -21.34
C PRO A 362 -2.98 -6.44 -22.87
N PHE A 363 -1.86 -6.28 -23.57
CA PHE A 363 -1.80 -6.20 -25.02
C PHE A 363 -1.52 -7.57 -25.67
N PHE A 364 -1.11 -8.57 -24.90
CA PHE A 364 -0.71 -9.88 -25.41
C PHE A 364 -1.70 -10.97 -24.99
N GLY A 365 -2.07 -11.82 -25.94
CA GLY A 365 -2.88 -13.02 -25.71
C GLY A 365 -2.09 -14.29 -26.04
N PRO A 366 -2.40 -15.43 -25.40
CA PRO A 366 -1.80 -16.70 -25.78
C PRO A 366 -2.48 -17.28 -27.04
N LYS A 367 -1.68 -17.82 -27.96
CA LYS A 367 -2.12 -18.54 -29.17
C LYS A 367 -2.73 -19.88 -28.82
N ASN A 368 -2.10 -20.61 -27.90
CA ASN A 368 -2.60 -21.86 -27.34
C ASN A 368 -3.02 -21.67 -25.88
N PRO A 369 -4.13 -22.29 -25.44
CA PRO A 369 -4.64 -22.13 -24.10
C PRO A 369 -3.68 -22.68 -23.04
N ALA A 370 -3.83 -22.21 -21.80
CA ALA A 370 -3.10 -22.76 -20.67
C ALA A 370 -3.47 -24.24 -20.43
N PRO A 371 -2.49 -25.12 -20.17
CA PRO A 371 -2.78 -26.50 -19.80
C PRO A 371 -3.42 -26.58 -18.41
N ASP A 372 -4.11 -27.68 -18.12
CA ASP A 372 -4.79 -27.89 -16.82
C ASP A 372 -3.80 -27.89 -15.64
N ARG A 373 -2.57 -28.37 -15.88
CA ARG A 373 -1.52 -28.45 -14.86
C ARG A 373 -0.51 -27.31 -15.04
N PRO A 374 -0.32 -26.44 -14.04
CA PRO A 374 0.62 -25.31 -14.12
C PRO A 374 2.07 -25.74 -13.84
N SER A 375 2.56 -26.79 -14.50
CA SER A 375 3.93 -27.29 -14.35
C SER A 375 4.33 -28.26 -15.48
N GLY A 376 5.61 -28.32 -15.83
CA GLY A 376 6.15 -29.27 -16.80
C GLY A 376 6.23 -28.71 -18.23
N ALA A 377 6.62 -29.55 -19.19
CA ALA A 377 6.95 -29.10 -20.55
C ALA A 377 5.79 -28.37 -21.27
N GLU A 378 4.54 -28.78 -21.05
CA GLU A 378 3.36 -28.10 -21.61
C GLU A 378 3.17 -26.70 -21.03
N TRP A 379 3.45 -26.54 -19.72
CA TRP A 379 3.42 -25.23 -19.07
C TRP A 379 4.57 -24.35 -19.55
N ASP A 380 5.76 -24.91 -19.72
CA ASP A 380 6.91 -24.19 -20.26
C ASP A 380 6.67 -23.73 -21.70
N ALA A 381 5.99 -24.54 -22.52
CA ALA A 381 5.56 -24.18 -23.87
C ALA A 381 4.47 -23.10 -23.85
N TYR A 382 3.55 -23.14 -22.88
CA TYR A 382 2.54 -22.09 -22.69
C TYR A 382 3.18 -20.72 -22.35
N LEU A 383 4.23 -20.71 -21.52
CA LEU A 383 5.00 -19.53 -21.14
C LEU A 383 6.07 -19.11 -22.15
N ASP A 384 6.30 -19.89 -23.21
CA ASP A 384 7.27 -19.53 -24.22
C ASP A 384 6.82 -18.30 -25.00
N ALA A 385 7.76 -17.39 -25.31
CA ALA A 385 7.46 -16.16 -26.02
C ALA A 385 6.74 -16.39 -27.36
N SER A 386 7.01 -17.50 -28.04
CA SER A 386 6.37 -17.84 -29.33
C SER A 386 4.87 -18.13 -29.22
N ASN A 387 4.39 -18.50 -28.03
CA ASN A 387 2.97 -18.74 -27.75
C ASN A 387 2.17 -17.46 -27.51
N TRP A 388 2.79 -16.27 -27.52
CA TRP A 388 2.10 -15.01 -27.26
C TRP A 388 2.08 -14.13 -28.51
N GLU A 389 0.97 -13.43 -28.72
CA GLU A 389 0.80 -12.49 -29.84
C GLU A 389 0.13 -11.19 -29.40
N LEU A 390 0.47 -10.10 -30.09
CA LEU A 390 -0.12 -8.79 -29.87
C LEU A 390 -1.57 -8.78 -30.35
N GLN A 391 -2.46 -8.24 -29.53
CA GLN A 391 -3.85 -7.99 -29.91
C GLN A 391 -3.94 -6.69 -30.73
N HIS A 392 -4.01 -6.79 -32.05
CA HIS A 392 -4.19 -5.62 -32.93
C HIS A 392 -5.53 -4.89 -32.74
N ASP A 393 -6.55 -5.60 -32.26
CA ASP A 393 -7.81 -5.02 -31.78
C ASP A 393 -8.00 -5.42 -30.31
N PRO A 394 -7.43 -4.65 -29.37
CA PRO A 394 -7.37 -5.07 -27.98
C PRO A 394 -8.74 -5.03 -27.32
N ASP A 395 -9.01 -6.02 -26.46
CA ASP A 395 -10.20 -6.04 -25.63
C ASP A 395 -10.19 -4.93 -24.54
N THR A 396 -11.22 -4.88 -23.71
CA THR A 396 -11.30 -3.92 -22.60
C THR A 396 -10.64 -4.39 -21.30
N THR A 397 -9.97 -5.54 -21.33
CA THR A 397 -9.36 -6.14 -20.14
C THR A 397 -7.99 -5.51 -19.88
N ILE A 398 -7.78 -5.06 -18.65
CA ILE A 398 -6.47 -4.68 -18.12
C ILE A 398 -6.25 -5.53 -16.87
N HIS A 399 -5.42 -6.57 -17.01
CA HIS A 399 -5.32 -7.67 -16.05
C HIS A 399 -5.00 -7.15 -14.64
N GLY A 400 -5.97 -7.29 -13.72
CA GLY A 400 -5.87 -6.88 -12.32
C GLY A 400 -5.90 -5.37 -12.05
N ALA A 401 -6.11 -4.54 -13.07
CA ALA A 401 -6.35 -3.11 -12.91
C ALA A 401 -7.86 -2.83 -12.85
N VAL A 402 -8.27 -2.12 -11.83
CA VAL A 402 -9.66 -1.65 -11.62
C VAL A 402 -9.70 -0.23 -11.07
N PRO A 403 -10.79 0.52 -11.32
CA PRO A 403 -10.95 1.88 -10.82
C PRO A 403 -10.89 1.95 -9.30
N GLY A 404 -10.13 2.89 -8.75
CA GLY A 404 -10.11 3.20 -7.32
C GLY A 404 -9.49 2.13 -6.40
N HIS A 405 -8.71 1.21 -6.94
CA HIS A 405 -8.02 0.15 -6.18
C HIS A 405 -6.57 0.03 -6.64
N ALA A 406 -5.73 -0.64 -5.84
CA ALA A 406 -4.37 -1.02 -6.23
C ALA A 406 -4.36 -2.01 -7.42
N GLN A 407 -3.30 -1.97 -8.22
CA GLN A 407 -3.06 -2.95 -9.27
C GLN A 407 -2.80 -4.32 -8.63
N ARG A 408 -3.51 -5.35 -9.08
CA ARG A 408 -3.32 -6.72 -8.59
C ARG A 408 -2.60 -7.60 -9.59
N LEU A 409 -1.68 -8.41 -9.10
CA LEU A 409 -0.98 -9.44 -9.85
C LEU A 409 -1.29 -10.80 -9.24
N THR A 410 -1.55 -11.79 -10.09
CA THR A 410 -1.85 -13.17 -9.72
C THR A 410 -1.10 -14.09 -10.67
N GLU A 411 -0.78 -15.31 -10.26
CA GLU A 411 -0.11 -16.27 -11.16
C GLU A 411 -0.98 -16.64 -12.36
N ARG A 412 -2.31 -16.60 -12.21
CA ARG A 412 -3.22 -16.87 -13.31
C ARG A 412 -3.18 -15.78 -14.39
N TRP A 413 -3.15 -14.52 -13.98
CA TRP A 413 -3.17 -13.39 -14.93
C TRP A 413 -1.77 -13.00 -15.40
N HIS A 414 -0.76 -13.27 -14.58
CA HIS A 414 0.63 -12.86 -14.74
C HIS A 414 1.58 -14.06 -14.58
N PRO A 415 1.44 -15.13 -15.40
CA PRO A 415 2.08 -16.41 -15.12
C PRO A 415 3.61 -16.38 -15.24
N HIS A 416 4.17 -15.55 -16.11
CA HIS A 416 5.62 -15.38 -16.27
C HIS A 416 6.31 -14.76 -15.04
N LEU A 417 5.56 -14.14 -14.12
CA LEU A 417 6.15 -13.62 -12.90
C LEU A 417 6.46 -14.72 -11.88
N HIS A 418 5.83 -15.90 -11.97
CA HIS A 418 6.03 -16.99 -11.01
C HIS A 418 5.96 -16.52 -9.54
N LEU A 419 4.88 -15.80 -9.17
CA LEU A 419 4.80 -15.08 -7.89
C LEU A 419 5.14 -15.93 -6.66
N ARG A 420 4.79 -17.22 -6.62
CA ARG A 420 5.17 -18.12 -5.52
C ARG A 420 6.68 -18.32 -5.36
N ARG A 421 7.44 -18.25 -6.45
CA ARG A 421 8.90 -18.46 -6.48
C ARG A 421 9.66 -17.16 -6.21
N VAL A 422 9.16 -16.02 -6.69
CA VAL A 422 9.90 -14.75 -6.69
C VAL A 422 9.48 -13.74 -5.63
N LEU A 423 8.36 -13.96 -4.93
CA LEU A 423 7.99 -13.10 -3.80
C LEU A 423 8.88 -13.43 -2.60
N VAL A 424 9.97 -12.69 -2.49
CA VAL A 424 11.00 -12.83 -1.47
C VAL A 424 10.50 -12.30 -0.13
N THR A 425 10.66 -13.11 0.92
CA THR A 425 10.44 -12.69 2.30
C THR A 425 11.58 -11.80 2.78
N LEU A 426 11.23 -10.75 3.51
CA LEU A 426 12.23 -9.89 4.15
C LEU A 426 13.00 -10.63 5.25
N PRO A 427 14.24 -10.19 5.55
CA PRO A 427 14.91 -10.61 6.77
C PRO A 427 14.11 -10.14 8.00
N THR A 428 14.28 -10.80 9.14
CA THR A 428 13.67 -10.36 10.41
C THR A 428 13.98 -8.88 10.65
N LEU A 429 12.94 -8.09 10.92
CA LEU A 429 13.07 -6.68 11.28
C LEU A 429 13.03 -6.55 12.78
N GLN A 430 13.91 -5.72 13.33
CA GLN A 430 13.95 -5.39 14.74
C GLN A 430 13.20 -4.07 14.99
N PRO A 431 12.69 -3.84 16.21
CA PRO A 431 12.10 -2.56 16.58
C PRO A 431 13.07 -1.41 16.30
N GLY A 432 12.60 -0.42 15.52
CA GLY A 432 13.38 0.71 15.05
C GLY A 432 13.94 0.57 13.63
N ASP A 433 13.82 -0.60 12.99
CA ASP A 433 14.19 -0.79 11.59
C ASP A 433 13.15 -0.16 10.64
N TYR A 434 13.63 0.42 9.55
CA TYR A 434 12.81 1.07 8.53
C TYR A 434 13.03 0.40 7.17
N ILE A 435 11.98 -0.22 6.63
CA ILE A 435 12.00 -0.74 5.27
C ILE A 435 11.34 0.25 4.32
N LEU A 436 11.96 0.45 3.16
CA LEU A 436 11.41 1.23 2.06
C LEU A 436 11.50 0.44 0.75
N TRP A 437 10.47 0.57 -0.08
CA TRP A 437 10.45 -0.05 -1.41
C TRP A 437 9.83 0.86 -2.46
N HIS A 438 10.26 0.64 -3.69
CA HIS A 438 9.88 1.39 -4.88
C HIS A 438 8.36 1.26 -5.13
N PRO A 439 7.66 2.34 -5.54
CA PRO A 439 6.20 2.37 -5.65
C PRO A 439 5.62 1.38 -6.66
N ASP A 440 6.39 1.02 -7.69
CA ASP A 440 5.98 0.02 -8.68
C ASP A 440 6.36 -1.42 -8.33
N LEU A 441 6.97 -1.66 -7.16
CA LEU A 441 7.37 -3.01 -6.78
C LEU A 441 6.14 -3.84 -6.35
N PRO A 442 5.91 -5.02 -6.94
CA PRO A 442 4.87 -5.92 -6.47
C PRO A 442 5.19 -6.44 -5.07
N TYR A 443 4.22 -6.34 -4.15
CA TYR A 443 4.34 -6.87 -2.80
C TYR A 443 3.09 -7.63 -2.37
N HIS A 444 3.23 -8.45 -1.34
CA HIS A 444 2.14 -9.17 -0.69
C HIS A 444 2.30 -9.00 0.82
N ILE A 445 1.22 -8.56 1.48
CA ILE A 445 1.13 -8.56 2.94
C ILE A 445 0.17 -9.67 3.34
N SER A 446 0.65 -10.61 4.17
CA SER A 446 -0.15 -11.72 4.68
C SER A 446 -0.82 -11.33 6.00
N SER A 447 -2.14 -11.48 6.07
CA SER A 447 -2.93 -11.39 7.31
C SER A 447 -2.70 -12.58 8.24
N ASP A 448 -2.36 -13.74 7.67
CA ASP A 448 -2.27 -15.05 8.35
C ASP A 448 -0.86 -15.30 8.94
N SER A 449 0.07 -14.38 8.72
CA SER A 449 1.41 -14.40 9.36
C SER A 449 1.36 -13.98 10.84
N CYS A 450 0.20 -14.12 11.48
CA CYS A 450 -0.05 -13.92 12.91
C CYS A 450 0.73 -14.89 13.82
N HIS A 451 1.47 -15.86 13.25
CA HIS A 451 2.47 -16.68 13.97
C HIS A 451 3.92 -16.20 13.80
N GLY A 452 4.17 -15.14 13.01
CA GLY A 452 5.49 -14.57 12.72
C GLY A 452 5.71 -13.19 13.35
N LEU A 453 4.96 -12.85 14.39
CA LEU A 453 5.14 -11.60 15.13
C LEU A 453 5.38 -11.98 16.59
N HIS A 454 6.59 -12.43 16.91
CA HIS A 454 6.97 -12.82 18.26
C HIS A 454 8.02 -11.87 18.83
N THR A 455 7.80 -11.44 20.07
CA THR A 455 8.82 -10.84 20.92
C THR A 455 9.42 -11.92 21.82
N PRO A 456 10.69 -12.31 21.68
CA PRO A 456 11.32 -13.16 22.69
C PRO A 456 11.80 -12.28 23.84
N SER A 457 10.99 -12.09 24.90
CA SER A 457 11.45 -12.01 26.31
C SER A 457 10.34 -11.66 27.33
N THR A 458 10.20 -12.56 28.31
CA THR A 458 9.50 -12.44 29.62
C THR A 458 7.95 -12.46 29.62
N PRO A 459 7.31 -13.42 30.31
CA PRO A 459 5.86 -13.56 30.30
C PRO A 459 5.19 -12.53 31.22
N GLY A 460 4.42 -11.62 30.63
CA GLY A 460 3.47 -10.75 31.34
C GLY A 460 2.61 -9.94 30.38
N ALA A 461 1.28 -10.09 30.47
CA ALA A 461 0.23 -9.26 29.85
C ALA A 461 0.49 -8.81 28.38
N ASP A 462 0.41 -9.83 27.52
CA ASP A 462 -0.04 -9.86 26.12
C ASP A 462 0.85 -9.20 25.04
N ASP A 463 1.54 -10.04 24.27
CA ASP A 463 2.44 -9.74 23.14
C ASP A 463 1.81 -8.81 22.09
N ILE A 464 2.00 -7.49 22.23
CA ILE A 464 1.56 -6.51 21.24
C ILE A 464 2.62 -6.33 20.15
N SER A 465 2.24 -6.60 18.91
CA SER A 465 3.05 -6.29 17.73
C SER A 465 2.51 -5.06 17.00
N MET A 466 3.39 -4.14 16.63
CA MET A 466 3.02 -2.88 15.99
C MET A 466 3.94 -2.52 14.84
N LEU A 467 3.35 -2.04 13.75
CA LEU A 467 4.07 -1.41 12.63
C LEU A 467 3.32 -0.20 12.11
N VAL A 468 4.07 0.78 11.62
CA VAL A 468 3.54 2.04 11.11
C VAL A 468 3.84 2.18 9.63
N TYR A 469 2.82 2.49 8.84
CA TYR A 469 2.97 2.88 7.44
C TYR A 469 3.54 4.30 7.37
N ILE A 470 4.77 4.42 6.86
CA ILE A 470 5.48 5.68 6.69
C ILE A 470 6.19 5.64 5.33
N PRO A 471 5.57 6.13 4.25
CA PRO A 471 6.25 6.26 2.97
C PRO A 471 7.24 7.44 3.00
N ALA A 472 8.13 7.50 2.00
CA ALA A 472 8.97 8.67 1.75
C ALA A 472 8.40 9.44 0.55
N ALA A 473 8.02 10.70 0.77
CA ALA A 473 7.42 11.56 -0.22
C ALA A 473 8.20 12.90 -0.30
N PRO A 474 8.67 13.30 -1.50
CA PRO A 474 9.40 14.56 -1.68
C PRO A 474 8.43 15.74 -1.66
N LEU A 475 8.96 16.95 -1.54
CA LEU A 475 8.19 18.16 -1.75
C LEU A 475 7.95 18.36 -3.26
N THR A 476 6.68 18.48 -3.63
CA THR A 476 6.21 18.84 -4.98
C THR A 476 4.99 19.74 -4.83
N GLN A 477 4.54 20.40 -5.90
CA GLN A 477 3.31 21.19 -5.86
C GLN A 477 2.08 20.36 -5.43
N THR A 478 1.92 19.16 -6.00
CA THR A 478 0.81 18.24 -5.66
C THR A 478 0.91 17.76 -4.21
N ASN A 479 2.12 17.43 -3.77
CA ASN A 479 2.39 16.98 -2.42
C ASN A 479 2.12 18.10 -1.39
N ALA A 480 2.43 19.36 -1.72
CA ALA A 480 2.09 20.52 -0.88
C ALA A 480 0.57 20.75 -0.75
N LEU A 481 -0.21 20.55 -1.84
CA LEU A 481 -1.67 20.61 -1.81
C LEU A 481 -2.28 19.55 -0.88
N TYR A 482 -1.74 18.34 -0.89
CA TYR A 482 -2.11 17.31 0.07
C TYR A 482 -1.72 17.70 1.50
N LEU A 483 -0.49 18.19 1.70
CA LEU A 483 0.01 18.55 3.02
C LEU A 483 -0.83 19.65 3.68
N ALA A 484 -1.34 20.62 2.90
CA ALA A 484 -2.26 21.64 3.39
C ALA A 484 -3.58 21.05 3.91
N ARG A 485 -4.13 20.05 3.20
CA ARG A 485 -5.32 19.29 3.64
C ARG A 485 -5.00 18.45 4.88
N GLN A 486 -3.85 17.79 4.90
CA GLN A 486 -3.38 16.98 6.02
C GLN A 486 -3.24 17.81 7.30
N ARG A 487 -2.62 18.99 7.23
CA ARG A 487 -2.51 19.91 8.37
C ARG A 487 -3.87 20.24 8.96
N LYS A 488 -4.85 20.55 8.11
CA LYS A 488 -6.22 20.84 8.54
C LYS A 488 -6.86 19.61 9.21
N ALA A 489 -6.61 18.42 8.68
CA ALA A 489 -7.08 17.17 9.27
C ALA A 489 -6.45 16.92 10.64
N PHE A 490 -5.13 17.07 10.77
CA PHE A 490 -4.39 16.95 12.04
C PHE A 490 -4.95 17.88 13.11
N ARG A 491 -5.10 19.18 12.83
CA ARG A 491 -5.65 20.17 13.78
C ARG A 491 -7.10 19.90 14.21
N ARG A 492 -7.82 19.06 13.46
CA ARG A 492 -9.21 18.69 13.73
C ARG A 492 -9.36 17.24 14.21
N GLY A 493 -8.26 16.50 14.33
CA GLY A 493 -8.28 15.05 14.57
C GLY A 493 -8.98 14.25 13.47
N GLN A 494 -9.20 14.79 12.27
CA GLN A 494 -9.87 14.08 11.17
C GLN A 494 -8.92 13.08 10.49
N PRO A 495 -9.41 12.01 9.87
CA PRO A 495 -8.61 11.10 9.05
C PRO A 495 -7.74 11.81 8.02
N GLY A 496 -6.67 11.13 7.58
CA GLY A 496 -5.84 11.63 6.48
C GLY A 496 -6.69 11.90 5.23
N PRO A 497 -6.31 12.87 4.36
CA PRO A 497 -7.12 13.29 3.22
C PRO A 497 -7.57 12.17 2.28
N ASP A 498 -6.76 11.12 2.10
CA ASP A 498 -7.05 9.98 1.21
C ASP A 498 -7.99 8.93 1.86
N PHE A 499 -8.30 9.09 3.15
CA PHE A 499 -9.18 8.22 3.93
C PHE A 499 -10.48 8.92 4.36
N ASP A 500 -10.72 10.15 3.89
CA ASP A 500 -11.91 10.96 4.18
C ASP A 500 -13.10 10.69 3.22
N SER A 501 -12.94 9.76 2.27
CA SER A 501 -13.81 9.67 1.08
C SER A 501 -15.03 8.74 1.18
N SER A 502 -15.30 8.09 2.31
CA SER A 502 -16.24 6.94 2.30
C SER A 502 -17.62 7.13 2.91
N GLY A 503 -18.08 8.34 3.24
CA GLY A 503 -19.44 8.53 3.81
C GLY A 503 -19.73 7.72 5.09
N ARG A 504 -18.70 7.03 5.61
CA ARG A 504 -18.62 6.40 6.92
C ARG A 504 -18.42 7.55 7.88
N GLY A 505 -19.21 7.61 8.95
CA GLY A 505 -19.10 8.71 9.90
C GLY A 505 -17.64 8.84 10.36
N THR A 506 -17.07 10.02 10.16
CA THR A 506 -15.68 10.33 10.45
C THR A 506 -15.44 10.18 11.95
N VAL A 507 -14.66 9.17 12.36
CA VAL A 507 -14.30 9.01 13.78
C VAL A 507 -13.08 9.85 14.08
N ALA A 508 -13.31 11.12 14.38
CA ALA A 508 -12.23 12.03 14.75
C ALA A 508 -11.45 11.50 15.97
N GLU A 509 -10.16 11.73 15.96
CA GLU A 509 -9.25 11.57 17.08
C GLU A 509 -9.36 12.78 18.01
N ASP A 510 -9.23 12.55 19.31
CA ASP A 510 -9.40 13.61 20.30
C ASP A 510 -8.18 14.52 20.31
N ILE A 511 -8.36 15.75 19.86
CA ILE A 511 -7.31 16.77 19.74
C ILE A 511 -6.61 17.09 21.07
N ASN A 512 -7.25 16.78 22.21
CA ASN A 512 -6.66 17.01 23.53
C ASN A 512 -5.79 15.84 24.02
N VAL A 513 -5.84 14.70 23.32
CA VAL A 513 -5.15 13.47 23.70
C VAL A 513 -4.10 13.08 22.67
N MET A 514 -4.32 13.39 21.39
CA MET A 514 -3.32 13.20 20.35
C MET A 514 -2.07 14.07 20.60
N PRO A 515 -0.90 13.68 20.09
CA PRO A 515 0.31 14.51 20.17
C PRO A 515 0.10 15.90 19.58
N SER A 516 0.61 16.92 20.29
CA SER A 516 0.42 18.33 19.92
C SER A 516 1.50 18.85 18.96
N GLU A 517 1.26 20.01 18.35
CA GLU A 517 2.30 20.72 17.56
C GLU A 517 3.54 21.02 18.40
N LYS A 518 3.37 21.28 19.70
CA LYS A 518 4.47 21.49 20.65
C LYS A 518 5.30 20.22 20.82
N GLU A 519 4.67 19.06 20.93
CA GLU A 519 5.37 17.77 21.04
C GLU A 519 6.16 17.45 19.76
N ILE A 520 5.59 17.75 18.58
CA ILE A 520 6.30 17.63 17.28
C ILE A 520 7.55 18.53 17.27
N ALA A 521 7.42 19.78 17.72
CA ALA A 521 8.52 20.73 17.80
C ALA A 521 9.61 20.28 18.78
N GLU A 522 9.23 19.76 19.96
CA GLU A 522 10.16 19.27 20.98
C GLU A 522 10.92 18.02 20.51
N LEU A 523 10.28 17.15 19.73
CA LEU A 523 10.88 15.91 19.25
C LEU A 523 11.82 16.13 18.05
N GLY A 524 11.36 16.86 17.04
CA GLY A 524 12.05 16.93 15.74
C GLY A 524 12.33 18.34 15.23
N GLY A 525 12.01 19.38 16.01
CA GLY A 525 12.30 20.77 15.68
C GLY A 525 11.61 21.27 14.41
N ALA A 526 12.22 22.27 13.78
CA ALA A 526 11.73 22.87 12.54
C ALA A 526 11.59 21.87 11.38
N PRO A 527 12.52 20.93 11.13
CA PRO A 527 12.36 19.93 10.08
C PRO A 527 11.09 19.08 10.24
N ALA A 528 10.76 18.68 11.47
CA ALA A 528 9.54 17.92 11.73
C ALA A 528 8.26 18.75 11.56
N LEU A 529 8.27 20.01 12.02
CA LEU A 529 7.15 20.94 11.79
C LEU A 529 6.92 21.18 10.30
N ARG A 530 7.98 21.41 9.52
CA ARG A 530 7.92 21.58 8.06
C ARG A 530 7.42 20.32 7.36
N ALA A 531 7.95 19.15 7.71
CA ALA A 531 7.50 17.87 7.14
C ALA A 531 6.00 17.62 7.41
N MET A 532 5.48 18.06 8.56
CA MET A 532 4.05 17.99 8.92
C MET A 532 3.20 19.15 8.35
N GLY A 533 3.81 20.10 7.62
CA GLY A 533 3.14 21.27 7.05
C GLY A 533 2.79 22.37 8.05
N LEU A 534 3.33 22.30 9.26
CA LEU A 534 3.02 23.17 10.39
C LEU A 534 3.86 24.46 10.41
N GLN A 535 4.98 24.48 9.69
CA GLN A 535 5.87 25.63 9.56
C GLN A 535 6.30 25.80 8.09
N PRO A 536 6.49 27.04 7.59
CA PRO A 536 7.06 27.27 6.26
C PRO A 536 8.52 26.83 6.18
N TRP A 537 8.96 26.51 4.96
CA TRP A 537 10.38 26.35 4.64
C TRP A 537 11.04 27.70 4.47
N GLU A 538 12.29 27.82 4.90
CA GLU A 538 13.09 29.02 4.65
C GLU A 538 13.87 28.84 3.34
N PRO A 539 14.04 29.91 2.53
CA PRO A 539 14.74 29.82 1.23
C PRO A 539 16.19 29.29 1.34
N ASP A 540 16.83 29.50 2.50
CA ASP A 540 18.25 29.23 2.75
C ASP A 540 18.47 28.08 3.75
N ASP A 541 17.52 27.16 3.91
CA ASP A 541 17.70 25.95 4.73
C ASP A 541 18.74 25.01 4.09
N GLU A 542 20.03 25.36 4.18
CA GLU A 542 21.16 24.48 3.87
C GLU A 542 21.34 23.45 4.99
N ASP A 543 20.46 22.44 5.04
CA ASP A 543 20.73 21.25 5.84
C ASP A 543 21.87 20.46 5.17
N VAL A 544 23.10 20.75 5.63
CA VAL A 544 24.39 20.16 5.22
C VAL A 544 24.37 18.64 5.34
N PHE A 545 24.05 17.97 4.24
CA PHE A 545 24.57 16.64 3.93
C PHE A 545 24.47 16.42 2.42
N VAL A 546 25.56 16.73 1.71
CA VAL A 546 25.76 16.38 0.30
C VAL A 546 26.60 15.10 0.29
N PRO A 547 26.13 13.98 -0.28
CA PRO A 547 26.97 12.81 -0.50
C PRO A 547 28.17 13.21 -1.37
N SER A 548 29.37 13.00 -0.83
CA SER A 548 30.62 13.43 -1.41
C SER A 548 30.96 12.62 -2.66
N GLU A 549 30.43 13.03 -3.82
CA GLU A 549 30.93 12.68 -5.16
C GLU A 549 30.39 13.61 -6.27
N GLN A 550 30.14 14.89 -5.99
CA GLN A 550 29.89 15.94 -7.01
C GLN A 550 30.37 17.33 -6.56
N ILE A 551 31.48 17.42 -5.82
CA ILE A 551 32.07 18.71 -5.44
C ILE A 551 33.25 19.01 -6.35
N GLU A 552 32.96 19.29 -7.62
CA GLU A 552 33.70 20.27 -8.39
C GLU A 552 32.65 21.09 -9.16
N ASP A 553 32.61 22.39 -8.90
CA ASP A 553 31.69 23.42 -9.43
C ASP A 553 30.24 23.46 -8.91
N SER A 554 30.04 23.90 -7.65
CA SER A 554 28.72 24.36 -7.19
C SER A 554 28.78 25.73 -6.52
N ASN A 555 29.00 26.76 -7.32
CA ASN A 555 28.59 28.15 -7.02
C ASN A 555 27.37 28.53 -7.88
N ILE A 556 26.49 27.55 -8.13
CA ILE A 556 25.25 27.72 -8.88
C ILE A 556 24.11 27.48 -7.90
N GLU A 557 23.67 28.53 -7.22
CA GLU A 557 22.31 28.59 -6.69
C GLU A 557 21.37 28.33 -7.86
N THR A 558 20.75 27.15 -7.94
CA THR A 558 19.78 26.86 -9.01
C THR A 558 18.48 27.60 -8.69
N PRO A 559 18.06 28.59 -9.49
CA PRO A 559 16.88 29.42 -9.21
C PRO A 559 15.55 28.62 -9.16
N THR A 560 15.55 27.39 -9.68
CA THR A 560 14.37 26.52 -9.83
C THR A 560 14.00 25.73 -8.58
N ALA A 561 14.97 25.32 -7.75
CA ALA A 561 14.70 24.64 -6.48
C ALA A 561 13.94 25.56 -5.49
N ASN A 562 14.23 26.86 -5.56
CA ASN A 562 13.52 27.89 -4.81
C ASN A 562 12.06 28.06 -5.26
N GLU A 563 11.69 27.63 -6.47
CA GLU A 563 10.33 27.82 -6.97
C GLU A 563 9.31 26.85 -6.35
N VAL A 564 9.61 25.55 -6.25
CA VAL A 564 8.69 24.60 -5.60
C VAL A 564 8.51 24.91 -4.12
N VAL A 565 9.58 25.32 -3.44
CA VAL A 565 9.52 25.75 -2.03
C VAL A 565 8.63 26.99 -1.88
N ARG A 566 8.82 28.00 -2.75
CA ARG A 566 7.98 29.20 -2.77
C ARG A 566 6.51 28.86 -3.02
N ILE A 567 6.22 28.02 -4.00
CA ILE A 567 4.85 27.57 -4.32
C ILE A 567 4.25 26.80 -3.15
N ALA A 568 5.01 25.89 -2.53
CA ALA A 568 4.56 25.13 -1.37
C ALA A 568 4.23 26.04 -0.20
N ASN A 569 5.09 27.02 0.09
CA ASN A 569 4.83 28.04 1.12
C ASN A 569 3.55 28.83 0.82
N LEU A 570 3.32 29.25 -0.43
CA LEU A 570 2.08 29.95 -0.82
C LEU A 570 0.83 29.06 -0.69
N ILE A 571 0.94 27.75 -0.96
CA ILE A 571 -0.16 26.79 -0.81
C ILE A 571 -0.49 26.57 0.67
N LEU A 572 0.54 26.39 1.49
CA LEU A 572 0.38 26.05 2.91
C LEU A 572 0.10 27.29 3.77
N PHE A 573 0.68 28.44 3.45
CA PHE A 573 0.62 29.67 4.23
C PHE A 573 0.27 30.83 3.30
N PRO A 574 -1.00 30.90 2.83
CA PRO A 574 -1.43 31.92 1.87
C PRO A 574 -1.63 33.32 2.48
N ASP A 575 -1.57 33.44 3.82
CA ASP A 575 -1.87 34.64 4.59
C ASP A 575 -0.64 35.56 4.80
#